data_AF-A0A1G3IDU1-F1
#
_entry.id   AF-A0A1G3IDU1-F1
#
_cell.length_a   1.000
_cell.length_b   1.000
_cell.length_c   1.000
_cell.angle_alpha   90.00
_cell.angle_beta   90.00
_cell.angle_gamma   90.00
#
_symmetry.space_group_name_H-M   'P 1'
#
loop_
_entity.id
_entity.type
_entity.pdbx_description
1 polymer ?
#
loop_
_entity_poly.entity_id
_entity_poly.type
_entity_poly.pdbx_seq_one_letter_code
_entity_poly.pdbx_strand_id
1 'polypeptide(L)'
;MSLPPEYSLRPPSPGEKRPQDLSSQHLASNAILGKTIKTAAEANKSATKEKGSPGVLALLRETGGLEATDDIRTIVDQENSIISKQDEAFVDKLIFWVDAKPYEGTVVDAEKEQKRIQENQALGKSITDGETPQVSRKRGRKGLLDF
;
A
#
# COMPACT_ATOMS: atom_id res chain seq x y z
N MET A 1 23.49 40.47 43.51
CA MET A 1 23.23 39.27 44.33
C MET A 1 22.13 38.48 43.65
N SER A 2 22.45 37.33 43.05
CA SER A 2 21.44 36.38 42.57
C SER A 2 21.95 34.98 42.89
N LEU A 3 21.39 34.39 43.95
CA LEU A 3 21.55 32.98 44.26
C LEU A 3 20.44 32.23 43.50
N PRO A 4 20.76 31.20 42.69
CA PRO A 4 19.72 30.43 42.00
C PRO A 4 18.94 29.55 43.00
N PRO A 5 17.68 29.21 42.70
CA PRO A 5 16.82 28.42 43.59
C PRO A 5 17.34 26.98 43.73
N GLU A 6 17.45 26.53 44.99
CA GLU A 6 17.88 25.18 45.36
C GLU A 6 16.85 24.13 44.93
N TYR A 7 17.15 23.38 43.87
CA TYR A 7 16.41 22.17 43.47
C TYR A 7 16.93 20.96 44.23
N SER A 8 16.68 20.90 45.54
CA SER A 8 16.89 19.68 46.33
C SER A 8 15.69 18.73 46.20
N LEU A 9 15.31 18.39 44.96
CA LEU A 9 14.41 17.26 44.74
C LEU A 9 15.20 15.99 45.08
N ARG A 10 14.69 15.23 46.06
CA ARG A 10 15.28 13.94 46.41
C ARG A 10 15.32 13.07 45.15
N PRO A 11 16.48 12.51 44.77
CA PRO A 11 16.54 11.65 43.61
C PRO A 11 15.57 10.47 43.81
N PRO A 12 14.83 10.07 42.76
CA PRO A 12 13.92 8.94 42.87
C PRO A 12 14.71 7.68 43.23
N SER A 13 14.20 6.89 44.17
CA SER A 13 14.83 5.63 44.58
C SER A 13 14.94 4.69 43.37
N PRO A 14 16.13 4.17 43.05
CA PRO A 14 16.29 3.19 41.97
C PRO A 14 15.40 1.97 42.21
N GLY A 15 14.55 1.62 41.24
CA GLY A 15 13.67 0.44 41.29
C GLY A 15 12.25 0.69 41.81
N GLU A 16 11.91 1.90 42.25
CA GLU A 16 10.55 2.22 42.68
C GLU A 16 9.62 2.48 41.48
N LYS A 17 8.40 1.93 41.54
CA LYS A 17 7.46 2.00 40.43
C LYS A 17 7.01 3.45 40.21
N ARG A 18 7.23 3.96 39.01
CA ARG A 18 6.89 5.35 38.69
C ARG A 18 5.36 5.51 38.69
N PRO A 19 4.81 6.63 39.16
CA PRO A 19 3.35 6.87 39.14
C PRO A 19 2.74 6.82 37.73
N GLN A 20 3.57 7.04 36.70
CA GLN A 20 3.17 7.00 35.30
C GLN A 20 3.24 5.59 34.68
N ASP A 21 3.74 4.60 35.42
CA ASP A 21 4.00 3.24 34.94
C ASP A 21 2.75 2.36 35.11
N LEU A 22 2.00 2.21 34.02
CA LEU A 22 0.80 1.37 33.99
C LEU A 22 1.19 -0.10 34.15
N SER A 23 0.43 -0.87 34.93
CA SER A 23 0.66 -2.32 35.01
C SER A 23 0.42 -2.98 33.64
N SER A 24 1.21 -4.00 33.30
CA SER A 24 1.05 -4.80 32.08
C SER A 24 -0.35 -5.41 31.92
N GLN A 25 -0.98 -5.83 33.03
CA GLN A 25 -2.33 -6.38 33.06
C GLN A 25 -3.39 -5.35 32.61
N HIS A 26 -3.30 -4.11 33.12
CA HIS A 26 -4.18 -3.02 32.67
C HIS A 26 -3.98 -2.66 31.18
N LEU A 27 -2.74 -2.74 30.68
CA LEU A 27 -2.45 -2.51 29.26
C LEU A 27 -3.12 -3.59 28.39
N ALA A 28 -2.98 -4.86 28.78
CA ALA A 28 -3.61 -5.99 28.08
C ALA A 28 -5.15 -5.93 28.12
N SER A 29 -5.74 -5.62 29.28
CA SER A 29 -7.21 -5.51 29.39
C SER A 29 -7.77 -4.40 28.51
N ASN A 30 -7.06 -3.27 28.39
CA ASN A 30 -7.47 -2.15 27.54
C ASN A 30 -7.36 -2.48 26.05
N ALA A 31 -6.33 -3.24 25.66
CA ALA A 31 -6.17 -3.71 24.28
C ALA A 31 -7.29 -4.67 23.87
N ILE A 32 -7.68 -5.59 24.77
CA ILE A 32 -8.75 -6.57 24.51
C ILE A 32 -10.13 -5.90 24.48
N LEU A 33 -10.40 -4.97 25.39
CA LEU A 33 -11.70 -4.29 25.49
C LEU A 33 -11.91 -3.25 24.36
N GLY A 34 -10.93 -3.07 23.47
CA GLY A 34 -10.98 -2.07 22.38
C GLY A 34 -11.02 -0.62 22.87
N LYS A 35 -10.89 -0.41 24.19
CA LYS A 35 -10.80 0.91 24.80
C LYS A 35 -9.34 1.33 24.73
N THR A 36 -8.89 1.65 23.53
CA THR A 36 -7.69 2.46 23.36
C THR A 36 -7.97 3.76 24.10
N ILE A 37 -7.38 3.90 25.29
CA ILE A 37 -7.28 5.20 25.93
C ILE A 37 -6.46 5.99 24.92
N LYS A 38 -7.13 6.79 24.10
CA LYS A 38 -6.51 7.81 23.26
C LYS A 38 -5.63 8.59 24.22
N THR A 39 -4.35 8.26 24.24
CA THR A 39 -3.41 8.98 25.06
C THR A 39 -3.48 10.42 24.57
N ALA A 40 -3.23 11.41 25.43
CA ALA A 40 -3.12 12.79 24.98
C ALA A 40 -2.07 12.96 23.85
N ALA A 41 -1.22 11.96 23.60
CA ALA A 41 -0.34 11.86 22.45
C ALA A 41 -1.06 11.55 21.11
N GLU A 42 -2.16 10.78 21.12
CA GLU A 42 -2.94 10.45 19.91
C GLU A 42 -4.01 11.51 19.59
N ALA A 43 -4.55 12.20 20.61
CA ALA A 43 -5.41 13.37 20.39
C ALA A 43 -4.65 14.55 19.75
N ASN A 44 -3.32 14.58 19.86
CA ASN A 44 -2.45 15.55 19.19
C ASN A 44 -2.08 15.15 17.74
N LYS A 45 -2.48 13.99 17.23
CA LYS A 45 -2.23 13.60 15.84
C LYS A 45 -3.21 14.22 14.84
N SER A 46 -4.36 14.74 15.29
CA SER A 46 -5.35 15.40 14.43
C SER A 46 -5.20 16.92 14.37
N ALA A 47 -4.13 17.46 14.95
CA ALA A 47 -3.76 18.87 14.86
C ALA A 47 -2.24 18.96 14.64
N THR A 48 -1.75 18.40 13.55
CA THR A 48 -0.40 18.71 13.03
C THR A 48 -0.40 20.12 12.46
N LYS A 49 -0.49 21.11 13.35
CA LYS A 49 0.14 22.40 13.09
C LYS A 49 1.61 22.06 12.96
N GLU A 50 2.11 22.03 11.72
CA GLU A 50 3.42 21.48 11.37
C GLU A 50 4.50 22.00 12.32
N LYS A 51 4.95 21.14 13.24
CA LYS A 51 6.05 21.44 14.16
C LYS A 51 7.35 21.07 13.46
N GLY A 52 7.76 21.90 12.50
CA GLY A 52 9.06 21.83 11.84
C GLY A 52 9.96 23.00 12.24
N SER A 53 11.28 22.86 12.05
CA SER A 53 12.15 24.03 12.05
C SER A 53 11.75 24.96 10.88
N PRO A 54 12.07 26.27 10.93
CA PRO A 54 11.75 27.19 9.83
C PRO A 54 12.24 26.71 8.46
N GLY A 55 13.38 26.00 8.42
CA GLY A 55 13.92 25.43 7.18
C GLY A 55 13.08 24.26 6.64
N VAL A 56 12.57 23.39 7.52
CA VAL A 56 11.67 22.29 7.11
C VAL A 56 10.36 22.84 6.57
N LEU A 57 9.80 23.88 7.19
CA LEU A 57 8.58 24.54 6.71
C LEU A 57 8.81 25.22 5.35
N ALA A 58 9.99 25.81 5.11
CA ALA A 58 10.33 26.39 3.82
C ALA A 58 10.38 25.33 2.72
N LEU A 59 11.02 24.18 2.99
CA LEU A 59 11.07 23.05 2.06
C LEU A 59 9.67 22.48 1.79
N LEU A 60 8.86 22.24 2.83
CA LEU A 60 7.50 21.73 2.65
C LEU A 60 6.62 22.69 1.83
N ARG A 61 6.82 24.00 1.99
CA ARG A 61 6.12 24.99 1.18
C ARG A 61 6.57 24.96 -0.29
N GLU A 62 7.86 24.79 -0.52
CA GLU A 62 8.41 24.72 -1.88
C GLU A 62 8.03 23.42 -2.59
N THR A 63 7.95 22.30 -1.88
CA THR A 63 7.55 21.00 -2.45
C THR A 63 6.04 20.75 -2.43
N GLY A 64 5.24 21.69 -1.94
CA GLY A 64 3.78 21.54 -1.82
C GLY A 64 3.32 20.52 -0.77
N GLY A 65 4.20 20.11 0.15
CA GLY A 65 3.89 19.11 1.18
C GLY A 65 2.82 19.57 2.17
N LEU A 66 2.69 20.89 2.39
CA LEU A 66 1.66 21.52 3.22
C LEU A 66 0.23 21.31 2.69
N GLU A 67 0.08 21.06 1.38
CA GLU A 67 -1.21 20.88 0.71
C GLU A 67 -1.52 19.40 0.43
N ALA A 68 -0.63 18.49 0.83
CA ALA A 68 -0.80 17.07 0.61
C ALA A 68 -1.99 16.53 1.44
N THR A 69 -2.84 15.73 0.81
CA THR A 69 -3.93 15.02 1.48
C THR A 69 -3.38 13.80 2.23
N ASP A 70 -3.94 13.48 3.39
CA ASP A 70 -3.55 12.28 4.16
C ASP A 70 -3.75 10.98 3.36
N ASP A 71 -4.71 10.99 2.43
CA ASP A 71 -5.05 9.87 1.55
C ASP A 71 -4.13 9.74 0.32
N ILE A 72 -3.11 10.58 0.15
CA ILE A 72 -2.27 10.56 -1.08
C ILE A 72 -1.64 9.19 -1.34
N ARG A 73 -1.32 8.41 -0.29
CA ARG A 73 -0.77 7.06 -0.44
C ARG A 73 -1.77 6.09 -1.06
N THR A 74 -3.03 6.14 -0.63
CA THR A 74 -4.05 5.24 -1.18
C THR A 74 -4.35 5.59 -2.62
N ILE A 75 -4.34 6.89 -2.97
CA ILE A 75 -4.49 7.37 -4.35
C ILE A 75 -3.34 6.87 -5.22
N VAL A 76 -2.09 7.07 -4.79
CA VAL A 76 -0.89 6.62 -5.54
C VAL A 76 -0.91 5.10 -5.72
N ASP A 77 -1.24 4.34 -4.69
CA ASP A 77 -1.30 2.88 -4.77
C ASP A 77 -2.40 2.41 -5.74
N GLN A 78 -3.57 3.06 -5.72
CA GLN A 78 -4.66 2.77 -6.63
C GLN A 78 -4.26 3.03 -8.10
N GLU A 79 -3.60 4.17 -8.36
CA GLU A 79 -3.12 4.54 -9.70
C GLU A 79 -1.97 3.62 -10.18
N ASN A 80 -1.02 3.27 -9.30
CA ASN A 80 0.13 2.45 -9.65
C ASN A 80 -0.15 0.94 -9.71
N SER A 81 -1.30 0.48 -9.20
CA SER A 81 -1.67 -0.94 -9.18
C SER A 81 -1.66 -1.60 -10.57
N ILE A 82 -1.89 -0.83 -11.64
CA ILE A 82 -1.90 -1.30 -13.03
C ILE A 82 -0.49 -1.34 -13.63
N ILE A 83 0.38 -0.42 -13.22
CA ILE A 83 1.74 -0.26 -13.78
C ILE A 83 2.66 -1.38 -13.28
N SER A 84 2.52 -1.80 -12.02
CA SER A 84 3.36 -2.84 -11.40
C SER A 84 3.36 -4.18 -12.15
N LYS A 85 2.32 -4.50 -12.93
CA LYS A 85 2.27 -5.76 -13.71
C LYS A 85 2.97 -5.68 -15.06
N GLN A 86 3.18 -4.48 -15.62
CA GLN A 86 3.85 -4.32 -16.91
C GLN A 86 5.38 -4.30 -16.76
N ASP A 87 5.90 -3.83 -15.63
CA ASP A 87 7.33 -3.66 -15.42
C ASP A 87 8.08 -4.93 -15.02
N GLU A 88 7.40 -5.97 -14.52
CA GLU A 88 8.05 -7.21 -14.06
C GLU A 88 8.83 -7.90 -15.19
N ALA A 89 8.25 -8.00 -16.39
CA ALA A 89 8.91 -8.59 -17.55
C ALA A 89 10.12 -7.77 -18.05
N PHE A 90 10.07 -6.44 -17.91
CA PHE A 90 11.18 -5.55 -18.27
C PHE A 90 12.34 -5.66 -17.27
N VAL A 91 12.01 -5.68 -15.97
CA VAL A 91 12.99 -5.86 -14.89
C VAL A 91 13.62 -7.24 -14.94
N ASP A 92 12.85 -8.29 -15.21
CA ASP A 92 13.37 -9.64 -15.40
C ASP A 92 14.34 -9.71 -16.59
N LYS A 93 14.05 -9.02 -17.69
CA LYS A 93 14.98 -8.94 -18.83
C LYS A 93 16.28 -8.22 -18.45
N LEU A 94 16.22 -7.19 -17.61
CA LEU A 94 17.39 -6.49 -17.09
C LEU A 94 18.21 -7.32 -16.11
N ILE A 95 17.58 -8.12 -15.24
CA ILE A 95 18.26 -8.93 -14.23
C ILE A 95 18.83 -10.21 -14.84
N PHE A 96 18.04 -10.89 -15.67
CA PHE A 96 18.38 -12.21 -16.17
C PHE A 96 19.03 -12.18 -17.55
N TRP A 97 18.99 -11.05 -18.28
CA TRP A 97 19.48 -10.94 -19.67
C TRP A 97 18.92 -12.05 -20.60
N VAL A 98 17.76 -12.59 -20.26
CA VAL A 98 17.05 -13.63 -21.01
C VAL A 98 15.74 -13.03 -21.49
N ASP A 99 15.40 -13.24 -22.75
CA ASP A 99 14.09 -12.85 -23.26
C ASP A 99 13.01 -13.65 -22.52
N ALA A 100 12.01 -12.93 -21.99
CA ALA A 100 10.89 -13.55 -21.29
C ALA A 100 10.28 -14.64 -22.20
N LYS A 101 10.14 -15.85 -21.66
CA LYS A 101 9.47 -16.94 -22.38
C LYS A 101 8.10 -16.44 -22.82
N PRO A 102 7.73 -16.58 -24.11
CA PRO A 102 6.41 -16.20 -24.56
C PRO A 102 5.38 -16.96 -23.73
N TYR A 103 4.33 -16.26 -23.29
CA TYR A 103 3.24 -16.87 -22.56
C TYR A 103 2.66 -18.02 -23.41
N GLU A 104 2.88 -19.26 -22.95
CA GLU A 104 2.47 -20.47 -23.68
C GLU A 104 0.95 -20.75 -23.57
N GLY A 105 0.23 -19.93 -22.79
CA GLY A 105 -1.21 -20.04 -22.62
C GLY A 105 -2.00 -19.37 -23.75
N THR A 106 -2.90 -20.11 -24.37
CA THR A 106 -3.92 -19.53 -25.23
C THR A 106 -5.07 -19.00 -24.38
N VAL A 107 -5.34 -17.69 -24.46
CA VAL A 107 -6.49 -17.09 -23.76
C VAL A 107 -7.77 -17.34 -24.55
N VAL A 108 -8.75 -17.99 -23.92
CA VAL A 108 -10.07 -18.26 -24.50
C VAL A 108 -10.98 -17.04 -24.34
N ASP A 109 -11.77 -16.73 -25.38
CA ASP A 109 -12.78 -15.68 -25.36
C ASP A 109 -14.03 -16.19 -24.61
N ALA A 110 -14.23 -15.72 -23.38
CA ALA A 110 -15.28 -16.23 -22.50
C ALA A 110 -16.69 -16.07 -23.09
N GLU A 111 -16.98 -14.94 -23.74
CA GLU A 111 -18.32 -14.69 -24.29
C GLU A 111 -18.60 -15.57 -25.50
N LYS A 112 -17.62 -15.72 -26.41
CA LYS A 112 -17.79 -16.57 -27.59
C LYS A 112 -17.83 -18.05 -27.21
N GLU A 113 -17.03 -18.46 -26.22
CA GLU A 113 -17.03 -19.85 -25.75
C GLU A 113 -18.36 -20.21 -25.09
N GLN A 114 -18.93 -19.29 -24.31
CA GLN A 114 -20.26 -19.48 -23.74
C GLN A 114 -21.33 -19.68 -24.83
N LYS A 115 -21.28 -18.90 -25.91
CA LYS A 115 -22.19 -19.05 -27.06
C LYS A 115 -22.03 -20.41 -27.74
N ARG A 116 -20.80 -20.83 -28.01
CA ARG A 116 -20.49 -22.14 -28.62
C ARG A 116 -21.05 -23.29 -27.78
N ILE A 117 -20.89 -23.23 -26.46
CA ILE A 117 -21.42 -24.25 -25.54
C ILE A 117 -22.96 -24.29 -25.60
N GLN A 118 -23.63 -23.14 -25.59
CA GLN A 118 -25.09 -23.08 -25.67
C GLN A 118 -25.61 -23.63 -27.01
N GLU A 119 -24.95 -23.30 -28.12
CA GLU A 119 -25.30 -23.82 -29.44
C GLU A 119 -25.14 -25.34 -29.52
N ASN A 120 -24.04 -25.88 -28.99
CA ASN A 120 -23.82 -27.34 -28.95
C ASN A 120 -24.85 -28.06 -28.09
N GLN A 121 -25.22 -27.48 -26.95
CA GLN A 121 -26.28 -28.02 -26.09
C GLN A 121 -27.64 -28.03 -26.80
N ALA A 122 -27.98 -26.97 -27.54
CA ALA A 122 -29.22 -26.88 -28.31
C ALA A 122 -29.26 -27.87 -29.49
N LEU A 123 -28.11 -28.14 -30.10
CA LEU A 123 -27.97 -29.07 -31.23
C LEU A 123 -27.77 -30.54 -30.79
N GLY A 124 -27.67 -30.81 -29.49
CA GLY A 124 -27.41 -32.16 -28.96
C GLY A 124 -26.01 -32.70 -29.27
N LYS A 125 -25.06 -31.82 -29.58
CA LYS A 125 -23.65 -32.19 -29.85
C LYS A 125 -22.85 -32.27 -28.54
N SER A 126 -21.66 -32.90 -28.60
CA SER A 126 -20.77 -32.96 -27.44
C SER A 126 -20.24 -31.57 -27.06
N ILE A 127 -19.93 -31.34 -25.78
CA ILE A 127 -19.49 -30.02 -25.31
C ILE A 127 -18.13 -29.61 -25.89
N THR A 128 -17.31 -30.58 -26.27
CA THR A 128 -15.98 -30.40 -26.87
C THR A 128 -16.02 -30.23 -28.39
N ASP A 129 -17.20 -30.29 -29.01
CA ASP A 129 -17.31 -30.27 -30.47
C ASP A 129 -17.12 -28.85 -31.03
N GLY A 130 -16.20 -28.68 -31.99
CA GLY A 130 -15.86 -27.39 -32.61
C GLY A 130 -14.61 -26.70 -32.03
N GLU A 131 -14.20 -25.60 -32.67
CA GLU A 131 -13.02 -24.82 -32.27
C GLU A 131 -13.33 -23.91 -31.07
N THR A 132 -12.44 -23.89 -30.08
CA THR A 132 -12.52 -22.96 -28.96
C THR A 132 -12.11 -21.55 -29.42
N PRO A 133 -12.97 -20.53 -29.26
CA PRO A 133 -12.67 -19.19 -29.71
C PRO A 133 -11.58 -18.57 -28.83
N GLN A 134 -10.48 -18.13 -29.46
CA GLN A 134 -9.30 -17.60 -28.77
C GLN A 134 -9.23 -16.09 -28.92
N VAL A 135 -8.79 -15.40 -27.86
CA VAL A 135 -8.51 -13.95 -27.90
C VAL A 135 -7.10 -13.73 -28.43
N SER A 136 -6.99 -13.37 -29.71
CA SER A 136 -5.73 -12.85 -30.24
C SER A 136 -5.55 -11.40 -29.77
N ARG A 137 -4.78 -11.20 -28.70
CA ARG A 137 -4.28 -9.86 -28.35
C ARG A 137 -3.14 -9.54 -29.30
N LYS A 138 -3.40 -8.71 -30.32
CA LYS A 138 -2.33 -8.05 -31.06
C LYS A 138 -1.58 -7.16 -30.08
N ARG A 139 -0.32 -7.50 -29.79
CA ARG A 139 0.58 -6.61 -29.04
C ARG A 139 0.65 -5.29 -29.80
N GLY A 140 0.06 -4.24 -29.23
CA GLY A 140 0.19 -2.90 -29.80
C GLY A 140 1.65 -2.48 -29.65
N ARG A 141 2.39 -2.36 -30.76
CA ARG A 141 3.68 -1.66 -30.78
C ARG A 141 3.42 -0.23 -30.31
N LYS A 142 3.75 0.09 -29.07
CA LYS A 142 3.70 1.46 -28.55
C LYS A 142 5.09 1.81 -28.01
N GLY A 143 5.84 2.56 -28.81
CA GLY A 143 7.10 3.19 -28.39
C GLY A 143 8.30 2.82 -29.26
N LEU A 144 9.23 3.77 -29.39
CA LEU A 144 10.39 3.87 -30.29
C LEU A 144 11.44 2.74 -30.18
N LEU A 145 11.21 1.71 -29.37
CA LEU A 145 12.14 0.61 -29.19
C LEU A 145 11.53 -0.65 -29.75
N ASP A 146 12.17 -1.16 -30.79
CA ASP A 146 11.69 -2.31 -31.52
C ASP A 146 12.11 -3.60 -30.81
N PHE A 147 11.20 -4.17 -30.00
CA PHE A 147 11.34 -5.49 -29.36
C PHE A 147 10.00 -6.24 -29.35
#